data_AF-A0A218YZB8-F1
#
_entry.id   AF-A0A218YZB8-F1
#
_cell.length_a   1.000
_cell.length_b   1.000
_cell.length_c   1.000
_cell.angle_alpha   90.00
_cell.angle_beta   90.00
_cell.angle_gamma   90.00
#
_symmetry.space_group_name_H-M   'P 1'
#
loop_
_entity.id
_entity.type
_entity.pdbx_description
1 polymer ?
#
loop_
_entity_poly.entity_id
_entity_poly.type
_entity_poly.pdbx_seq_one_letter_code
_entity_poly.pdbx_strand_id
1 'polypeptide(L)'
;MFDIEKGSTTDIDFIITVAIDLPDAEITKEIIELSIKYGGDKEELYKISKLAKMPIYRKPSTQQCSQTVYRFGDYAKKFSLVPSSDTQEEQETKETVKPDSHSDHILSDWLKDFDTKHHAEYQFQV
;
A
#
# COMPACT_ATOMS: atom_id res chain seq x y z
N MET A 1 -6.25 14.81 -15.58
CA MET A 1 -7.40 14.07 -16.14
C MET A 1 -6.81 13.08 -17.12
N PHE A 2 -6.92 11.78 -16.85
CA PHE A 2 -6.38 10.77 -17.78
C PHE A 2 -7.24 10.77 -19.04
N ASP A 3 -6.61 10.87 -20.20
CA ASP A 3 -7.28 10.65 -21.48
C ASP A 3 -7.56 9.15 -21.60
N ILE A 4 -8.74 8.74 -21.11
CA ILE A 4 -9.21 7.38 -21.28
C ILE A 4 -9.66 7.25 -22.74
N GLU A 5 -8.72 6.94 -23.62
CA GLU A 5 -9.05 6.48 -24.96
C GLU A 5 -9.95 5.24 -24.85
N LYS A 6 -10.83 5.08 -25.84
CA LYS A 6 -11.96 4.14 -25.89
C LYS A 6 -11.50 2.68 -26.10
N GLY A 7 -10.60 2.19 -25.25
CA GLY A 7 -10.17 0.80 -25.12
C GLY A 7 -10.62 0.20 -23.79
N SER A 8 -10.52 -1.13 -23.64
CA SER A 8 -10.73 -1.77 -22.34
C SER A 8 -9.58 -1.41 -21.40
N THR A 9 -9.86 -0.63 -20.36
CA THR A 9 -8.90 -0.38 -19.28
C THR A 9 -8.69 -1.68 -18.48
N THR A 10 -7.48 -1.88 -17.99
CA THR A 10 -7.16 -2.97 -17.06
C THR A 10 -6.62 -2.35 -15.78
N ASP A 11 -7.33 -2.58 -14.68
CA ASP A 11 -6.90 -2.14 -13.37
C ASP A 11 -6.05 -3.24 -12.72
N ILE A 12 -4.95 -2.84 -12.09
CA ILE A 12 -4.04 -3.72 -11.36
C ILE A 12 -3.88 -3.16 -9.97
N ASP A 13 -4.30 -3.93 -8.96
CA ASP A 13 -4.17 -3.54 -7.56
C ASP A 13 -2.83 -3.98 -6.99
N PHE A 14 -2.12 -3.01 -6.39
CA PHE A 14 -0.84 -3.22 -5.71
C PHE A 14 -0.99 -2.95 -4.22
N ILE A 15 -0.34 -3.81 -3.42
CA ILE A 15 -0.26 -3.69 -1.96
C ILE A 15 1.19 -3.55 -1.50
N ILE A 16 1.41 -2.89 -0.38
CA ILE A 16 2.76 -2.66 0.18
C ILE A 16 3.30 -3.86 0.98
N THR A 17 2.51 -4.92 1.14
CA THR A 17 2.91 -6.11 1.90
C THR A 17 3.18 -7.28 0.98
N VAL A 18 4.26 -8.00 1.30
CA VAL A 18 4.75 -9.13 0.52
C VAL A 18 3.74 -10.29 0.50
N ALA A 19 2.91 -10.39 1.53
CA ALA A 19 1.77 -11.29 1.60
C ALA A 19 0.72 -10.74 2.57
N ILE A 20 -0.51 -10.62 2.09
CA ILE A 20 -1.69 -10.59 2.95
C ILE A 20 -2.18 -12.04 2.96
N ASP A 21 -2.00 -12.73 4.08
CA ASP A 21 -2.44 -14.12 4.24
C ASP A 21 -3.94 -14.10 4.56
N LEU A 22 -4.73 -13.86 3.52
CA LEU A 22 -6.18 -13.88 3.56
C LEU A 22 -6.64 -15.20 2.95
N PRO A 23 -6.86 -16.24 3.77
CA PRO A 23 -7.09 -17.61 3.31
C PRO A 23 -8.39 -17.77 2.51
N ASP A 24 -9.45 -17.06 2.91
CA ASP A 24 -10.73 -16.99 2.20
C ASP A 24 -11.47 -15.68 2.50
N ALA A 25 -12.57 -15.45 1.77
CA ALA A 25 -13.37 -14.22 1.88
C ALA A 25 -14.07 -14.07 3.24
N GLU A 26 -14.42 -15.16 3.90
CA GLU A 26 -15.08 -15.16 5.21
C GLU A 26 -14.10 -14.69 6.28
N ILE A 27 -12.92 -15.32 6.33
CA ILE A 27 -11.83 -14.95 7.23
C ILE A 27 -11.33 -13.53 6.94
N THR A 28 -11.29 -13.12 5.66
CA THR A 28 -10.97 -11.74 5.28
C THR A 28 -11.93 -10.74 5.89
N LYS A 29 -13.23 -11.02 5.79
CA LYS A 29 -14.26 -10.15 6.36
C LYS A 29 -14.09 -10.04 7.87
N GLU A 30 -13.86 -11.15 8.57
CA GLU A 30 -13.62 -11.15 10.01
C GLU A 30 -12.40 -10.31 10.39
N ILE A 31 -11.28 -10.44 9.66
CA ILE A 31 -10.07 -9.65 9.90
C ILE A 31 -10.35 -8.15 9.73
N ILE A 32 -11.11 -7.76 8.70
CA ILE A 32 -11.50 -6.36 8.47
C ILE A 32 -12.41 -5.87 9.59
N GLU A 33 -13.41 -6.65 9.99
CA GLU A 33 -14.33 -6.30 11.08
C GLU A 33 -13.61 -6.13 12.42
N LEU A 34 -12.67 -7.02 12.74
CA LEU A 34 -11.80 -6.90 13.92
C LEU A 34 -10.93 -5.65 13.84
N SER A 35 -10.36 -5.35 12.67
CA SER A 35 -9.54 -4.15 12.46
C SER A 35 -10.33 -2.86 12.61
N ILE A 36 -11.59 -2.83 12.15
CA ILE A 36 -12.48 -1.67 12.34
C ILE A 36 -12.87 -1.54 13.81
N LYS A 37 -13.24 -2.64 14.46
CA LYS A 37 -13.73 -2.66 15.84
C LYS A 37 -12.65 -2.28 16.86
N TYR A 38 -11.42 -2.75 16.66
CA TYR A 38 -10.30 -2.54 17.58
C TYR A 38 -9.25 -1.57 17.04
N GLY A 39 -9.46 -0.92 15.89
CA GLY A 39 -8.48 -0.02 15.29
C GLY A 39 -8.07 1.16 16.17
N GLY A 40 -8.95 1.60 17.09
CA GLY A 40 -8.66 2.61 18.11
C GLY A 40 -7.91 2.08 19.34
N ASP A 41 -7.88 0.77 19.55
CA ASP A 41 -7.19 0.07 20.64
C ASP A 41 -6.13 -0.87 20.06
N LYS A 42 -4.96 -0.28 19.76
CA LYS A 42 -3.84 -0.99 19.14
C LYS A 42 -3.39 -2.19 20.00
N GLU A 43 -3.51 -2.13 21.32
CA GLU A 43 -3.10 -3.24 22.21
C GLU A 43 -4.03 -4.44 22.07
N GLU A 44 -5.35 -4.21 22.07
CA GLU A 44 -6.33 -5.29 21.84
C GLU A 44 -6.23 -5.84 20.41
N LEU A 45 -6.07 -4.96 19.41
CA LEU A 45 -5.87 -5.40 18.03
C LEU A 45 -4.63 -6.31 17.90
N TYR A 46 -3.51 -5.97 18.54
CA TYR A 46 -2.30 -6.79 18.51
C TYR A 46 -2.38 -8.09 19.31
N LYS A 47 -3.22 -8.16 20.35
CA LYS A 47 -3.48 -9.43 21.05
C LYS A 47 -4.27 -10.40 20.17
N ILE A 48 -5.20 -9.87 19.39
CA ILE A 48 -6.10 -10.66 18.54
C ILE A 48 -5.41 -11.02 17.21
N SER A 49 -4.63 -10.10 16.65
CA SER A 49 -3.94 -10.29 15.38
C SER A 49 -2.51 -10.81 15.60
N LYS A 50 -2.26 -12.09 15.26
CA LYS A 50 -0.88 -12.58 15.00
C LYS A 50 -0.27 -11.95 13.74
N LEU A 51 -1.04 -11.15 13.01
CA LEU A 51 -0.61 -10.43 11.83
C LEU A 51 0.52 -9.47 12.23
N ALA A 52 1.66 -9.60 11.54
CA ALA A 52 2.82 -8.74 11.71
C ALA A 52 2.39 -7.27 11.72
N LYS A 53 3.09 -6.46 12.52
CA LYS A 53 2.92 -4.99 12.60
C LYS A 53 3.01 -4.38 11.19
N MET A 54 1.89 -4.34 10.49
CA MET A 54 1.84 -3.71 9.18
C MET A 54 2.03 -2.22 9.42
N PRO A 55 3.00 -1.58 8.74
CA PRO A 55 3.07 -0.13 8.75
C PRO A 55 1.75 0.39 8.20
N ILE A 56 1.00 1.10 9.04
CA ILE A 56 -0.32 1.66 8.73
C ILE A 56 -0.21 2.80 7.68
N TYR A 57 1.01 3.23 7.38
CA TYR A 57 1.29 4.34 6.48
C TYR A 57 1.88 3.86 5.15
N ARG A 58 1.34 4.40 4.06
CA ARG A 58 1.84 4.20 2.69
C ARG A 58 2.63 5.44 2.28
N LYS A 59 3.92 5.28 2.00
CA LYS A 59 4.71 6.31 1.35
C LYS A 59 4.83 6.02 -0.15
N PRO A 60 4.97 7.05 -1.00
CA PRO A 60 5.42 6.92 -2.39
C PRO A 60 6.78 6.24 -2.53
N SER A 61 7.59 6.24 -1.46
CA SER A 61 8.88 5.54 -1.38
C SER A 61 8.75 4.06 -1.01
N THR A 62 7.53 3.55 -0.78
CA THR A 62 7.29 2.14 -0.45
C THR A 62 7.09 1.32 -1.72
N GLN A 63 7.86 0.24 -1.87
CA GLN A 63 7.63 -0.77 -2.91
C GLN A 63 6.24 -1.40 -2.78
N GLN A 64 5.62 -1.68 -3.92
CA GLN A 64 4.28 -2.25 -3.98
C GLN A 64 4.30 -3.49 -4.87
N CYS A 65 3.57 -4.53 -4.49
CA CYS A 65 3.53 -5.80 -5.20
C CYS A 65 2.09 -6.16 -5.55
N SER A 66 1.90 -6.81 -6.70
CA SER A 66 0.64 -7.46 -7.00
C SER A 66 0.53 -8.69 -6.12
N GLN A 67 -0.47 -8.71 -5.24
CA GLN A 67 -0.71 -9.87 -4.38
C GLN A 67 -1.07 -11.09 -5.24
N THR A 68 -1.93 -10.84 -6.23
CA THR A 68 -2.44 -11.81 -7.19
C THR A 68 -1.36 -12.17 -8.23
N VAL A 69 -1.38 -13.43 -8.64
CA VAL A 69 -0.59 -13.95 -9.76
C VAL A 69 -1.40 -13.80 -11.04
N TYR A 70 -0.81 -13.17 -12.04
CA TYR A 70 -1.38 -13.01 -13.38
C TYR A 70 -0.88 -14.13 -14.28
N ARG A 71 -1.78 -14.68 -15.11
CA ARG A 71 -1.44 -15.75 -16.06
C ARG A 71 -1.46 -15.25 -17.49
N PHE A 72 -0.40 -15.60 -18.23
CA PHE A 72 -0.25 -15.35 -19.65
C PHE A 72 0.09 -16.67 -20.34
N GLY A 73 -0.94 -17.42 -20.76
CA GLY A 73 -0.77 -18.81 -21.18
C GLY A 73 -0.23 -19.66 -20.03
N ASP A 74 0.91 -20.32 -20.25
CA ASP A 74 1.58 -21.17 -19.26
C ASP A 74 2.45 -20.37 -18.26
N TYR A 75 2.61 -19.06 -18.47
CA TYR A 75 3.41 -18.21 -17.58
C TYR A 75 2.57 -17.65 -16.43
N ALA A 76 3.10 -17.76 -15.22
CA ALA A 76 2.58 -17.14 -14.01
C ALA A 76 3.53 -16.02 -13.56
N LYS A 77 3.02 -14.80 -13.41
CA LYS A 77 3.81 -13.60 -13.09
C LYS A 77 3.19 -12.80 -11.94
N LYS A 78 4.02 -12.09 -11.19
CA LYS A 78 3.61 -11.09 -10.20
C LYS A 78 4.26 -9.77 -10.56
N PHE A 79 3.50 -8.70 -10.50
CA PHE A 79 4.00 -7.38 -10.80
C PHE A 79 4.51 -6.69 -9.54
N SER A 80 5.45 -5.76 -9.70
CA SER A 80 5.76 -4.82 -8.63
C SER A 80 6.05 -3.42 -9.16
N LEU A 81 5.76 -2.43 -8.33
CA LEU A 81 6.10 -1.03 -8.53
C LEU A 81 7.22 -0.69 -7.56
N VAL A 82 8.40 -0.39 -8.08
CA VAL A 82 9.58 -0.01 -7.30
C VAL A 82 9.81 1.49 -7.47
N PRO A 83 9.72 2.29 -6.40
CA PRO A 83 10.06 3.72 -6.42
C PRO A 83 11.45 3.94 -7.01
N SER A 84 11.58 4.92 -7.90
CA SER A 84 12.82 5.09 -8.66
C SER A 84 13.39 6.50 -8.70
N SER A 85 12.72 7.50 -8.12
CA SER A 85 13.28 8.86 -8.05
C SER A 85 14.18 9.06 -6.83
N ASP A 86 15.20 9.90 -6.97
CA ASP A 86 16.07 10.34 -5.87
C ASP A 86 15.25 10.92 -4.71
N THR A 87 14.16 11.64 -5.02
CA THR A 87 13.25 12.21 -4.02
C THR A 87 12.59 11.12 -3.16
N GLN A 88 12.12 10.04 -3.78
CA GLN A 88 11.52 8.91 -3.06
C GLN A 88 12.57 8.18 -2.20
N GLU A 89 13.81 8.05 -2.66
CA GLU A 89 14.90 7.46 -1.88
C GLU A 89 15.28 8.32 -0.66
N GLU A 90 15.36 9.64 -0.84
CA GLU A 90 15.62 10.57 0.26
C GLU A 90 14.51 10.55 1.32
N GLN A 91 13.25 10.43 0.92
CA GLN A 91 12.13 10.36 1.86
C GLN A 91 12.08 9.04 2.64
N GLU A 92 12.46 7.93 2.01
CA GLU A 92 12.57 6.64 2.71
C GLU A 92 13.58 6.74 3.85
N THR A 93 14.70 7.41 3.60
CA THR A 93 15.83 7.50 4.55
C THR A 93 15.67 8.60 5.59
N LYS A 94 15.06 9.75 5.23
CA LYS A 94 15.03 10.96 6.09
C LYS A 94 13.71 11.20 6.81
N GLU A 95 12.56 10.80 6.24
CA GLU A 95 11.26 11.12 6.83
C GLU A 95 10.73 9.97 7.69
N THR A 96 10.70 10.17 9.01
CA THR A 96 9.92 9.28 9.90
C THR A 96 8.56 9.92 10.13
N VAL A 97 7.53 9.46 9.42
CA VAL A 97 6.14 9.82 9.72
C VAL A 97 5.83 9.29 11.12
N LYS A 98 5.54 10.18 12.08
CA LYS A 98 5.19 9.83 13.46
C LYS A 98 3.67 9.95 13.63
N PRO A 99 2.91 8.85 13.44
CA PRO A 99 1.46 8.91 13.32
C PRO A 99 0.78 9.42 14.60
N ASP A 100 1.36 9.10 15.75
CA ASP A 100 0.79 9.44 17.07
C ASP A 100 1.06 10.89 17.50
N SER A 101 1.79 11.67 16.69
CA SER A 101 2.20 13.04 17.05
C SER A 101 1.49 14.13 16.26
N HIS A 102 0.62 13.79 15.32
CA HIS A 102 0.06 14.74 14.34
C HIS A 102 -1.46 14.61 14.23
N SER A 103 -2.09 15.54 13.50
CA SER A 103 -3.54 15.61 13.25
C SER A 103 -4.07 14.40 12.46
N ASP A 104 -5.39 14.19 12.54
CA ASP A 104 -6.14 13.10 11.89
C ASP A 104 -5.91 12.98 10.35
N HIS A 105 -5.35 14.01 9.71
CA HIS A 105 -5.18 14.12 8.26
C HIS A 105 -3.72 14.09 7.78
N ILE A 106 -2.77 13.77 8.65
CA ILE A 106 -1.34 13.81 8.32
C ILE A 106 -0.98 13.12 7.00
N LEU A 107 -1.51 11.92 6.75
CA LEU A 107 -1.16 11.15 5.55
C LEU A 107 -1.71 11.77 4.27
N SER A 108 -2.95 12.27 4.32
CA SER A 108 -3.55 12.94 3.16
C SER A 108 -2.90 14.28 2.87
N ASP A 109 -2.52 15.02 3.90
CA ASP A 109 -1.86 16.31 3.75
C ASP A 109 -0.44 16.14 3.24
N TRP A 110 0.28 15.16 3.78
CA TRP A 110 1.61 14.77 3.30
C TRP A 110 1.57 14.34 1.83
N LEU A 111 0.59 13.51 1.43
CA LEU A 111 0.50 13.02 0.05
C LEU A 111 0.20 14.17 -0.93
N LYS A 112 -0.69 15.09 -0.55
CA LYS A 112 -0.96 16.31 -1.33
C LYS A 112 0.27 17.20 -1.46
N ASP A 113 1.00 17.39 -0.37
CA ASP A 113 2.22 18.20 -0.35
C ASP A 113 3.30 17.58 -1.25
N PHE A 114 3.48 16.26 -1.17
CA PHE A 114 4.37 15.52 -2.04
C PHE A 114 4.01 15.72 -3.52
N ASP A 115 2.76 15.44 -3.90
CA ASP A 115 2.32 15.50 -5.31
C ASP A 115 2.33 16.94 -5.88
N THR A 116 2.25 17.95 -5.02
CA THR A 116 2.37 19.36 -5.41
C THR A 116 3.83 19.75 -5.71
N LYS A 117 4.80 19.14 -5.03
CA LYS A 117 6.22 19.53 -5.08
C LYS A 117 7.09 18.59 -5.93
N HIS A 118 6.64 17.35 -6.07
CA HIS A 118 7.42 16.25 -6.61
C HIS A 118 6.54 15.38 -7.51
N HIS A 119 7.17 14.67 -8.43
CA HIS A 119 6.52 13.63 -9.21
C HIS A 119 6.96 12.26 -8.68
N ALA A 120 5.99 11.39 -8.38
CA ALA A 120 6.30 10.01 -8.05
C ALA A 120 6.68 9.24 -9.32
N GLU A 121 7.79 8.51 -9.26
CA GLU A 121 8.23 7.64 -10.34
C GLU A 121 8.36 6.20 -9.85
N TYR A 122 7.96 5.26 -10.69
CA TYR A 122 8.01 3.84 -10.37
C TYR A 122 8.51 3.04 -11.57
N GLN A 123 9.44 2.13 -11.31
CA GLN A 123 9.77 1.05 -12.24
C GLN A 123 8.73 -0.07 -12.10
N PHE A 124 8.07 -0.38 -13.21
CA PHE A 124 7.18 -1.53 -13.31
C PHE A 124 7.98 -2.81 -13.59
N GLN A 125 7.91 -3.78 -12.69
CA GLN A 125 8.63 -5.06 -12.76
C GLN A 125 7.65 -6.24 -12.84
N VAL A 126 8.10 -7.38 -13.40
CA VAL A 126 7.31 -8.59 -13.75
C VAL A 126 7.97 -9.87 -13.28
#